data_AF-A0A7I9XXF8-F1
#
_entry.id   AF-A0A7I9XXF8-F1
#
_cell.length_a   1.000
_cell.length_b   1.000
_cell.length_c   1.000
_cell.angle_alpha   90.00
_cell.angle_beta   90.00
_cell.angle_gamma   90.00
#
_symmetry.space_group_name_H-M   'P 1'
#
loop_
_entity.id
_entity.type
_entity.pdbx_description
1 polymer ?
#
loop_
_entity_poly.entity_id
_entity_poly.type
_entity_poly.pdbx_seq_one_letter_code
_entity_poly.pdbx_strand_id
1 'polypeptide(L)'
;MIWAIDAWLKWQPGFRATLLPSMLATAAGQPHWLMPWFDFWIRLQRPAPQLWAYFAAIVETMIAITLLLGVSRRVVYIGGACYSLMIWSTAEGFGGPYTPGSTDVGPSIIYVLVFCALLVLLEARLGDRLTLDATIGRRVLWWSRLAGPSGRYGAL
;
A
#
# COMPACT_ATOMS: atom_id res chain seq x y z
N MET A 1 -6.57 10.37 6.77
CA MET A 1 -5.67 11.55 6.63
C MET A 1 -4.20 11.16 6.57
N ILE A 2 -3.71 10.22 7.39
CA ILE A 2 -2.29 9.79 7.38
C ILE A 2 -1.75 9.45 5.98
N TRP A 3 -2.47 8.64 5.20
CA TRP A 3 -2.10 8.30 3.81
C TRP A 3 -1.99 9.51 2.88
N ALA A 4 -2.76 10.58 3.10
CA ALA A 4 -2.66 11.79 2.27
C ALA A 4 -1.38 12.57 2.57
N ILE A 5 -0.95 12.57 3.84
CA ILE A 5 0.32 13.17 4.27
C ILE A 5 1.48 12.34 3.70
N ASP A 6 1.42 11.02 3.80
CA ASP A 6 2.45 10.12 3.26
C ASP A 6 2.59 10.30 1.73
N ALA A 7 1.47 10.30 1.00
CA ALA A 7 1.46 10.56 -0.43
C ALA A 7 2.10 11.92 -0.78
N TRP A 8 1.79 12.98 -0.04
CA TRP A 8 2.42 14.29 -0.21
C TRP A 8 3.95 14.25 -0.02
N LEU A 9 4.44 13.47 0.96
CA LEU A 9 5.87 13.29 1.20
C LEU A 9 6.55 12.58 0.03
N LYS A 10 5.90 11.63 -0.65
CA LYS A 10 6.47 10.96 -1.84
C LYS A 10 6.69 11.88 -3.03
N TRP A 11 5.89 12.94 -3.16
CA TRP A 11 6.07 13.94 -4.21
C TRP A 11 7.29 14.85 -3.96
N GLN A 12 7.82 14.87 -2.73
CA GLN A 12 8.97 15.71 -2.39
C GLN A 12 10.26 15.26 -3.09
N PRO A 13 11.15 16.20 -3.44
CA PRO A 13 12.44 15.86 -4.05
C PRO A 13 13.33 15.03 -3.11
N GLY A 14 13.20 15.23 -1.79
CA GLY A 14 13.94 14.47 -0.78
C GLY A 14 13.71 12.96 -0.90
N PHE A 15 12.45 12.52 -0.98
CA PHE A 15 12.12 11.10 -1.15
C PHE A 15 12.69 10.52 -2.45
N ARG A 16 12.59 11.27 -3.55
CA ARG A 16 13.12 10.85 -4.87
C ARG A 16 14.63 10.68 -4.86
N ALA A 17 15.35 11.54 -4.13
CA ALA A 17 16.80 11.47 -3.99
C ALA A 17 17.24 10.31 -3.08
N THR A 18 16.44 9.95 -2.07
CA THR A 18 16.82 8.97 -1.05
C THR A 18 16.26 7.57 -1.26
N LEU A 19 15.26 7.36 -2.13
CA LEU A 19 14.63 6.05 -2.33
C LEU A 19 15.64 4.91 -2.55
N LEU A 20 16.47 5.01 -3.59
CA LEU A 20 17.44 3.97 -3.93
C LEU A 20 18.59 3.87 -2.89
N PRO A 21 19.21 4.98 -2.43
CA PRO A 21 20.18 4.93 -1.34
C PRO A 21 19.66 4.25 -0.07
N SER A 22 18.42 4.55 0.34
CA SER A 22 17.79 3.92 1.51
C SER A 22 17.59 2.42 1.30
N MET A 23 17.12 1.99 0.12
CA MET A 23 16.99 0.56 -0.17
C MET A 23 18.33 -0.19 -0.17
N LEU A 24 19.40 0.43 -0.66
CA LEU A 24 20.75 -0.14 -0.61
C LEU A 24 21.26 -0.26 0.83
N ALA A 25 21.02 0.77 1.65
CA ALA A 25 21.39 0.76 3.07
C ALA A 25 20.61 -0.32 3.83
N THR A 26 19.30 -0.45 3.60
CA THR A 26 18.49 -1.52 4.17
C THR A 26 19.03 -2.90 3.77
N ALA A 27 19.32 -3.11 2.48
CA ALA A 27 19.83 -4.40 2.00
C ALA A 27 21.19 -4.78 2.60
N ALA A 28 22.07 -3.80 2.87
CA ALA A 28 23.38 -4.05 3.48
C ALA A 28 23.28 -4.58 4.93
N GLY A 29 22.21 -4.25 5.65
CA GLY A 29 21.96 -4.72 7.02
C GLY A 29 21.28 -6.10 7.10
N GLN A 30 21.01 -6.75 5.97
CA GLN A 30 20.20 -7.97 5.92
C GLN A 30 21.05 -9.25 5.91
N PRO A 31 20.53 -10.35 6.46
CA PRO A 31 21.15 -11.67 6.34
C PRO A 31 21.42 -12.06 4.89
N HIS A 32 22.54 -12.75 4.65
CA HIS A 32 22.98 -13.16 3.32
C HIS A 32 21.94 -13.98 2.54
N TRP A 33 21.13 -14.79 3.22
CA TRP A 33 20.09 -15.60 2.58
C TRP A 33 18.93 -14.76 2.00
N LEU A 34 18.73 -13.52 2.46
CA LEU A 34 17.75 -12.59 1.90
C LEU A 34 18.32 -11.76 0.74
N MET A 35 19.63 -11.71 0.55
CA MET A 35 20.27 -10.89 -0.50
C MET A 35 19.65 -11.09 -1.90
N PRO A 36 19.34 -12.31 -2.37
CA PRO A 36 18.74 -12.49 -3.69
C PRO A 36 17.41 -11.73 -3.89
N TRP A 37 16.60 -11.62 -2.83
CA TRP A 37 15.34 -10.88 -2.86
C TRP A 37 15.57 -9.37 -2.99
N PHE A 38 16.44 -8.80 -2.15
CA PHE A 38 16.78 -7.38 -2.24
C PHE A 38 17.46 -7.03 -3.56
N ASP A 39 18.38 -7.88 -4.03
CA ASP A 39 19.06 -7.72 -5.30
C ASP A 39 18.09 -7.66 -6.48
N PHE A 40 17.08 -8.52 -6.49
CA PHE A 40 16.04 -8.49 -7.51
C PHE A 40 15.35 -7.12 -7.58
N TRP A 41 14.87 -6.61 -6.46
CA TRP A 41 14.17 -5.33 -6.39
C TRP A 41 15.09 -4.14 -6.69
N ILE A 42 16.32 -4.16 -6.20
CA ILE A 42 17.32 -3.12 -6.49
C ILE A 42 17.64 -3.10 -7.98
N ARG A 43 17.87 -4.27 -8.62
CA ARG A 43 18.16 -4.35 -10.06
C ARG A 43 16.97 -3.89 -10.90
N LEU A 44 15.75 -4.17 -10.46
CA LEU A 44 14.53 -3.69 -11.12
C LEU A 44 14.40 -2.16 -11.07
N GLN A 45 14.78 -1.55 -9.93
CA GLN A 45 14.59 -0.11 -9.72
C GLN A 45 15.76 0.76 -10.19
N ARG A 46 16.99 0.23 -10.14
CA ARG A 46 18.24 0.95 -10.44
C ARG A 46 18.27 1.64 -11.82
N PRO A 47 17.71 1.11 -12.91
CA PRO A 47 17.75 1.78 -14.22
C PRO A 47 16.98 3.11 -14.24
N ALA A 48 15.94 3.25 -13.42
CA ALA A 48 15.06 4.42 -13.41
C ALA A 48 14.45 4.66 -12.01
N PRO A 49 15.26 5.00 -10.99
CA PRO A 49 14.77 5.13 -9.61
C PRO A 49 13.71 6.22 -9.45
N GLN A 50 13.79 7.29 -10.26
CA GLN A 50 12.79 8.35 -10.26
C GLN A 50 11.41 7.86 -10.75
N LEU A 51 11.38 6.97 -11.75
CA LEU A 51 10.13 6.38 -12.23
C LEU A 51 9.43 5.62 -11.10
N TRP A 52 10.17 4.84 -10.34
CA TRP A 52 9.65 4.07 -9.20
C TRP A 52 9.21 4.97 -8.04
N ALA A 53 9.92 6.09 -7.80
CA ALA A 53 9.49 7.07 -6.82
C ALA A 53 8.16 7.76 -7.21
N TYR A 54 7.98 8.11 -8.48
CA TYR A 54 6.70 8.64 -8.96
C TYR A 54 5.59 7.58 -8.94
N PHE A 55 5.92 6.33 -9.29
CA PHE A 55 4.96 5.23 -9.20
C PHE A 55 4.46 5.05 -7.76
N ALA A 56 5.36 5.05 -6.77
CA ALA A 56 5.01 5.03 -5.35
C ALA A 56 4.10 6.22 -4.99
N ALA A 57 4.46 7.44 -5.40
CA ALA A 57 3.66 8.64 -5.13
C ALA A 57 2.24 8.56 -5.71
N ILE A 58 2.10 8.04 -6.93
CA ILE A 58 0.80 7.84 -7.59
C ILE A 58 -0.03 6.81 -6.83
N VAL A 59 0.54 5.65 -6.50
CA VAL A 59 -0.16 4.57 -5.76
C VAL A 59 -0.64 5.07 -4.41
N GLU A 60 0.21 5.76 -3.65
CA GLU A 60 -0.16 6.32 -2.33
C GLU A 60 -1.23 7.41 -2.44
N THR A 61 -1.18 8.22 -3.50
CA THR A 61 -2.22 9.21 -3.77
C THR A 61 -3.57 8.54 -4.07
N MET A 62 -3.58 7.46 -4.86
CA MET A 62 -4.80 6.69 -5.14
C MET A 62 -5.37 6.07 -3.86
N ILE A 63 -4.52 5.50 -3.02
CA ILE A 63 -4.92 4.95 -1.72
C ILE A 63 -5.53 6.05 -0.83
N ALA A 64 -4.87 7.21 -0.74
CA ALA A 64 -5.36 8.34 0.03
C ALA A 64 -6.74 8.82 -0.45
N ILE A 65 -6.92 8.96 -1.77
CA ILE A 65 -8.20 9.35 -2.38
C ILE A 65 -9.28 8.33 -2.03
N THR A 66 -9.01 7.04 -2.19
CA THR A 66 -9.98 5.98 -1.87
C THR A 66 -10.34 5.95 -0.39
N LEU A 67 -9.38 6.15 0.52
CA LEU A 67 -9.67 6.17 1.95
C LEU A 67 -10.46 7.42 2.38
N LEU A 68 -10.28 8.55 1.70
CA LEU A 68 -11.03 9.79 1.98
C LEU A 68 -12.42 9.80 1.36
N LEU A 69 -12.54 9.34 0.12
CA LEU A 69 -13.76 9.42 -0.68
C LEU A 69 -14.60 8.13 -0.62
N GLY A 70 -13.99 7.00 -0.26
CA GLY A 70 -14.63 5.69 -0.29
C GLY A 70 -14.96 5.25 -1.71
N VAL A 71 -13.98 5.32 -2.62
CA VAL A 71 -14.12 4.99 -4.06
C VAL A 71 -13.24 3.79 -4.42
N SER A 72 -13.78 2.78 -5.12
CA SER A 72 -13.04 1.57 -5.56
C SER A 72 -12.42 0.79 -4.39
N ARG A 73 -13.12 0.75 -3.25
CA ARG A 73 -12.59 0.28 -1.97
C ARG A 73 -12.01 -1.13 -2.03
N ARG A 74 -12.69 -2.09 -2.64
CA ARG A 74 -12.20 -3.49 -2.69
C ARG A 74 -10.85 -3.62 -3.38
N VAL A 75 -10.71 -3.07 -4.59
CA VAL A 75 -9.45 -3.12 -5.35
C VAL A 75 -8.34 -2.44 -4.60
N VAL A 76 -8.61 -1.28 -3.99
CA VAL A 76 -7.59 -0.52 -3.27
C VAL A 76 -7.24 -1.12 -1.93
N TYR A 77 -8.14 -1.84 -1.25
CA TYR A 77 -7.78 -2.56 -0.02
C TYR A 77 -6.88 -3.76 -0.33
N ILE A 78 -7.19 -4.53 -1.38
CA ILE A 78 -6.32 -5.63 -1.82
C ILE A 78 -4.98 -5.08 -2.30
N GLY A 79 -5.02 -4.08 -3.20
CA GLY A 79 -3.82 -3.45 -3.74
C GLY A 79 -2.97 -2.77 -2.65
N GLY A 80 -3.61 -2.09 -1.70
CA GLY A 80 -2.97 -1.46 -0.55
C GLY A 80 -2.30 -2.49 0.36
N ALA A 81 -2.95 -3.61 0.65
CA ALA A 81 -2.33 -4.70 1.41
C ALA A 81 -1.09 -5.26 0.68
N CYS A 82 -1.19 -5.54 -0.62
CA CYS A 82 -0.05 -6.02 -1.42
C CYS A 82 1.09 -4.99 -1.50
N TYR A 83 0.75 -3.71 -1.71
CA TYR A 83 1.71 -2.61 -1.80
C TYR A 83 2.44 -2.39 -0.46
N SER A 84 1.71 -2.35 0.65
CA SER A 84 2.30 -2.25 1.98
C SER A 84 3.19 -3.45 2.31
N LEU A 85 2.79 -4.67 1.92
CA LEU A 85 3.64 -5.86 2.10
C LEU A 85 4.92 -5.78 1.26
N MET A 86 4.83 -5.25 0.04
CA MET A 86 5.98 -5.01 -0.83
C MET A 86 6.94 -3.98 -0.22
N ILE A 87 6.44 -2.86 0.32
CA ILE A 87 7.28 -1.87 1.03
C ILE A 87 7.96 -2.53 2.24
N TRP A 88 7.18 -3.24 3.06
CA TRP A 88 7.69 -3.88 4.27
C TRP A 88 8.82 -4.88 3.96
N SER A 89 8.64 -5.73 2.95
CA SER A 89 9.63 -6.73 2.52
C SER A 89 10.83 -6.15 1.75
N THR A 90 10.82 -4.86 1.40
CA THR A 90 11.89 -4.23 0.60
C THR A 90 12.47 -3.00 1.29
N ALA A 91 11.82 -1.84 1.23
CA ALA A 91 12.33 -0.60 1.80
C ALA A 91 12.54 -0.68 3.33
N GLU A 92 11.65 -1.37 4.05
CA GLU A 92 11.75 -1.56 5.51
C GLU A 92 12.48 -2.83 5.91
N GLY A 93 12.86 -3.69 4.96
CA GLY A 93 13.66 -4.88 5.19
C GLY A 93 13.09 -5.82 6.27
N PHE A 94 11.79 -6.09 6.22
CA PHE A 94 11.04 -6.89 7.19
C PHE A 94 10.98 -6.28 8.61
N GLY A 95 11.33 -5.01 8.77
CA GLY A 95 11.49 -4.37 10.09
C GLY A 95 12.91 -4.50 10.67
N GLY A 96 13.88 -4.97 9.87
CA GLY A 96 15.28 -5.06 10.26
C GLY A 96 16.04 -3.73 10.18
N PRO A 97 17.26 -3.67 10.76
CA PRO A 97 18.02 -4.78 11.36
C PRO A 97 17.54 -5.15 12.77
N TYR A 98 17.36 -6.46 13.01
CA TYR A 98 16.96 -7.01 14.31
C TYR A 98 18.17 -7.10 15.26
N THR A 99 18.61 -5.95 15.77
CA THR A 99 19.66 -5.88 16.79
C THR A 99 19.05 -5.98 18.20
N PRO A 100 19.83 -6.35 19.23
CA PRO A 100 19.35 -6.35 20.60
C PRO A 100 18.80 -4.96 20.97
N GLY A 101 17.53 -4.91 21.38
CA GLY A 101 16.82 -3.65 21.68
C GLY A 101 15.93 -3.13 20.55
N SER A 102 15.97 -3.72 19.35
CA SER A 102 15.01 -3.40 18.28
C SER A 102 13.60 -3.89 18.64
N THR A 103 12.66 -2.97 18.76
CA THR A 103 11.23 -3.25 19.03
C THR A 103 10.31 -2.82 17.90
N ASP A 104 10.81 -2.07 16.91
CA ASP A 104 10.04 -1.61 15.78
C ASP A 104 10.06 -2.65 14.65
N VAL A 105 8.88 -3.12 14.25
CA VAL A 105 8.69 -4.10 13.16
C VAL A 105 8.42 -3.42 11.81
N GLY A 106 8.35 -2.09 11.79
CA GLY A 106 8.03 -1.29 10.62
C GLY A 106 6.54 -0.94 10.54
N PRO A 107 6.18 0.25 10.06
CA PRO A 107 4.78 0.67 9.94
C PRO A 107 4.04 -0.06 8.82
N SER A 108 4.71 -0.51 7.76
CA SER A 108 4.03 -1.05 6.59
C SER A 108 3.32 -2.38 6.85
N ILE A 109 3.83 -3.24 7.74
CA ILE A 109 3.13 -4.48 8.12
C ILE A 109 1.82 -4.19 8.86
N ILE A 110 1.77 -3.10 9.64
CA ILE A 110 0.55 -2.65 10.31
C ILE A 110 -0.48 -2.24 9.26
N TYR A 111 -0.07 -1.55 8.20
CA TYR A 111 -0.97 -1.18 7.11
C TYR A 111 -1.51 -2.39 6.34
N VAL A 112 -0.74 -3.46 6.18
CA VAL A 112 -1.25 -4.74 5.63
C VAL A 112 -2.44 -5.22 6.45
N LEU A 113 -2.29 -5.28 7.78
CA LEU A 113 -3.35 -5.72 8.69
C LEU A 113 -4.56 -4.79 8.65
N VAL A 114 -4.35 -3.47 8.59
CA VAL A 114 -5.42 -2.48 8.46
C VAL A 114 -6.20 -2.69 7.16
N PHE A 115 -5.52 -2.87 6.02
CA PHE A 115 -6.21 -3.12 4.75
C PHE A 115 -6.96 -4.45 4.73
N CYS A 116 -6.39 -5.51 5.31
CA CYS A 116 -7.09 -6.78 5.49
C CYS A 116 -8.34 -6.61 6.36
N ALA A 117 -8.26 -5.87 7.47
CA ALA A 117 -9.41 -5.58 8.32
C ALA A 117 -10.48 -4.77 7.57
N LEU A 118 -10.08 -3.74 6.82
CA LEU A 118 -10.99 -2.95 5.97
C LEU A 118 -11.67 -3.81 4.90
N LEU A 119 -10.94 -4.76 4.31
CA LEU A 119 -11.49 -5.71 3.34
C LEU A 119 -12.52 -6.65 3.99
N VAL A 120 -12.23 -7.19 5.17
CA VAL A 120 -13.18 -8.00 5.94
C VAL A 120 -14.44 -7.21 6.30
N LEU A 121 -14.29 -5.97 6.76
CA LEU A 121 -15.42 -5.08 7.08
C LEU A 121 -16.27 -4.77 5.84
N LEU A 122 -15.62 -4.55 4.69
CA LEU A 122 -16.30 -4.34 3.41
C LEU A 122 -17.12 -5.57 3.01
N GLU A 123 -16.53 -6.77 3.06
CA GLU A 123 -17.22 -8.02 2.73
C GLU A 123 -18.36 -8.33 3.72
N ALA A 124 -18.20 -7.95 5.00
CA ALA A 124 -19.25 -8.02 6.02
C ALA A 124 -20.35 -6.95 5.88
N ARG A 125 -20.25 -6.05 4.88
CA ARG A 125 -21.18 -4.94 4.60
C ARG A 125 -21.34 -3.97 5.79
N LEU A 126 -20.32 -3.87 6.65
CA LEU A 126 -20.31 -2.94 7.78
C LEU A 126 -19.76 -1.58 7.31
N GLY A 127 -20.53 -0.50 7.51
CA GLY A 127 -20.08 0.88 7.24
C GLY A 127 -20.44 1.47 5.86
N ASP A 128 -21.42 0.90 5.14
CA ASP A 128 -21.70 1.27 3.74
C ASP A 128 -22.50 2.58 3.54
N ARG A 129 -22.89 3.26 4.63
CA ARG A 129 -23.85 4.38 4.58
C ARG A 129 -23.28 5.74 4.14
N LEU A 130 -21.95 5.92 4.13
CA LEU A 130 -21.29 7.22 3.92
C LEU A 130 -20.19 7.21 2.84
N THR A 131 -20.33 6.37 1.81
CA THR A 131 -19.26 6.18 0.80
C THR A 131 -19.71 6.61 -0.58
N LEU A 132 -18.81 7.20 -1.36
CA LEU A 132 -19.11 7.58 -2.74
C LEU A 132 -19.39 6.35 -3.62
N ASP A 133 -18.87 5.18 -3.27
CA ASP A 133 -19.24 3.90 -3.89
C ASP A 133 -20.75 3.62 -3.79
N ALA A 134 -21.43 3.99 -2.71
CA ALA A 134 -22.88 3.83 -2.58
C ALA A 134 -23.66 4.79 -3.52
N THR A 135 -23.13 5.98 -3.75
CA THR A 135 -23.73 6.99 -4.65
C THR A 135 -23.46 6.69 -6.12
N ILE A 136 -22.24 6.24 -6.45
CA ILE A 136 -21.81 5.89 -7.81
C ILE A 136 -22.40 4.53 -8.23
N GLY A 137 -22.46 3.56 -7.31
CA GLY A 137 -23.06 2.24 -7.56
C GLY A 137 -24.55 2.29 -7.94
N ARG A 138 -25.28 3.34 -7.53
CA ARG A 138 -26.66 3.59 -7.99
C ARG A 138 -26.75 4.04 -9.45
N ARG A 139 -25.68 4.63 -10.01
CA ARG A 139 -25.65 5.12 -11.40
C ARG A 139 -24.92 4.18 -12.35
N VAL A 140 -23.97 3.38 -11.86
CA VAL A 140 -23.08 2.57 -12.70
C VAL A 140 -22.97 1.13 -12.16
N LEU A 141 -23.75 0.21 -12.75
CA LEU A 141 -23.87 -1.18 -12.31
C LEU A 141 -22.55 -1.99 -12.34
N TRP A 142 -21.64 -1.71 -13.26
CA TRP A 142 -20.34 -2.41 -13.34
C TRP A 142 -19.34 -1.95 -12.27
N TRP A 143 -19.51 -0.72 -11.75
CA TRP A 143 -18.69 -0.16 -10.68
C TRP A 143 -18.75 -1.00 -9.41
N SER A 144 -19.90 -1.64 -9.21
CA SER A 144 -20.14 -2.52 -8.08
C SER A 144 -19.21 -3.74 -8.00
N ARG A 145 -18.61 -4.18 -9.12
CA ARG A 145 -17.61 -5.26 -9.12
C ARG A 145 -16.24 -4.81 -8.60
N LEU A 146 -15.92 -3.53 -8.73
CA LEU A 146 -14.65 -2.93 -8.28
C LEU A 146 -14.76 -2.33 -6.87
N ALA A 147 -15.97 -1.90 -6.49
CA ALA A 147 -16.27 -1.23 -5.24
C ALA A 147 -16.89 -2.13 -4.17
N GLY A 148 -17.72 -3.10 -4.59
CA GLY A 148 -18.60 -3.86 -3.70
C GLY A 148 -18.06 -5.23 -3.27
N PRO A 149 -18.74 -5.87 -2.29
CA PRO A 149 -18.42 -7.22 -1.82
C PRO A 149 -18.38 -8.24 -2.96
N SER A 150 -17.60 -9.31 -2.77
CA SER A 150 -17.45 -10.42 -3.70
C SER A 150 -18.74 -11.18 -4.03
N GLY A 151 -19.74 -11.10 -3.14
CA GLY A 151 -21.06 -11.71 -3.34
C GLY A 151 -21.93 -10.93 -4.32
N ARG A 152 -22.39 -11.62 -5.38
CA ARG A 152 -23.42 -11.16 -6.33
C ARG A 152 -24.50 -10.34 -5.61
N TYR A 153 -24.96 -9.25 -6.24
CA TYR A 153 -26.26 -8.64 -5.94
C TYR A 153 -27.34 -9.72 -6.11
N GLY A 154 -27.63 -10.42 -5.02
CA GLY A 154 -28.61 -11.49 -4.96
C GLY A 154 -29.29 -11.39 -3.61
N ALA A 155 -30.58 -11.03 -3.66
CA ALA A 155 -31.54 -10.97 -2.57
C ALA A 155 -31.22 -9.94 -1.46
N LEU A 156 -31.77 -8.74 -1.61
CA LEU A 156 -32.92 -8.28 -0.82
C LEU A 156 -33.79 -7.40 -1.73
#